data_AF-A0A936BTX3-F1
#
_entry.id   AF-A0A936BTX3-F1
#
_cell.length_a   1.000
_cell.length_b   1.000
_cell.length_c   1.000
_cell.angle_alpha   90.00
_cell.angle_beta   90.00
_cell.angle_gamma   90.00
#
_symmetry.space_group_name_H-M   'P 1'
#
loop_
_entity.id
_entity.type
_entity.pdbx_description
1 polymer ?
#
loop_
_entity_poly.entity_id
_entity_poly.type
_entity_poly.pdbx_seq_one_letter_code
_entity_poly.pdbx_strand_id
1 'polypeptide(L)'
;MGVTIHYSLRLDTRSTAKAERTVRALHASITRFAARRGLGAPGPIRPLTAGAPHAERYVAVRGRQLEPRLLWVAPLEGWRFTVEIGEGCETATFGLARYPAFVADGPRRRRTGFGGAWTFQSFCKTQYAGQLGPEHLLHCHRAVIDLILLWKKAGVEVTISDEGEYWPGRDPHVLLRRVKALDQFVAALAGALKDASEEAGGPPVLSPIFEHPQFERLEAEGVAEHGPMIDQVRAALDELTPKPPGER
;
A
#
# COMPACT_ATOMS: atom_id res chain seq x y z
N MET A 1 -5.67 -6.11 -4.30
CA MET A 1 -4.61 -6.57 -3.38
C MET A 1 -3.29 -6.54 -4.14
N GLY A 2 -2.18 -6.26 -3.48
CA GLY A 2 -0.89 -6.02 -4.13
C GLY A 2 0.26 -6.38 -3.21
N VAL A 3 1.49 -6.34 -3.68
CA VAL A 3 2.65 -6.40 -2.78
C VAL A 3 2.96 -5.00 -2.29
N THR A 4 2.37 -4.68 -1.13
CA THR A 4 2.47 -3.39 -0.46
C THR A 4 3.33 -3.48 0.80
N ILE A 5 4.23 -2.53 0.96
CA ILE A 5 4.97 -2.33 2.21
C ILE A 5 4.28 -1.21 2.97
N HIS A 6 3.61 -1.54 4.07
CA HIS A 6 3.03 -0.57 5.01
C HIS A 6 4.02 -0.29 6.12
N TYR A 7 4.13 0.96 6.54
CA TYR A 7 5.01 1.32 7.65
C TYR A 7 4.50 2.48 8.48
N SER A 8 4.87 2.44 9.75
CA SER A 8 4.66 3.53 10.68
C SER A 8 6.01 4.01 11.24
N LEU A 9 6.09 5.31 11.47
CA LEU A 9 7.26 5.99 12.03
C LEU A 9 6.80 6.71 13.29
N ARG A 10 7.52 6.53 14.40
CA ARG A 10 7.23 7.21 15.67
C ARG A 10 8.51 7.75 16.29
N LEU A 11 8.52 9.05 16.57
CA LEU A 11 9.58 9.71 17.31
C LEU A 11 9.03 10.19 18.66
N ASP A 12 9.52 9.60 19.74
CA ASP A 12 9.09 9.90 21.11
C ASP A 12 9.73 11.21 21.60
N THR A 13 9.14 12.32 21.18
CA THR A 13 9.54 13.67 21.56
C THR A 13 8.33 14.59 21.50
N ARG A 14 8.32 15.63 22.33
CA ARG A 14 7.37 16.75 22.21
C ARG A 14 7.98 17.96 21.51
N SER A 15 9.30 17.97 21.29
CA SER A 15 10.02 19.10 20.69
C SER A 15 9.87 19.13 19.17
N THR A 16 9.20 20.17 18.65
CA THR A 16 9.12 20.50 17.22
C THR A 16 10.50 20.63 16.59
N ALA A 17 11.42 21.35 17.24
CA ALA A 17 12.79 21.53 16.75
C ALA A 17 13.56 20.19 16.63
N LYS A 18 13.37 19.26 17.58
CA LYS A 18 13.98 17.92 17.49
C LYS A 18 13.41 17.11 16.33
N ALA A 19 12.09 17.14 16.14
CA ALA A 19 11.43 16.46 15.02
C ALA A 19 11.89 17.01 13.68
N GLU A 20 11.93 18.33 13.51
CA GLU A 20 12.39 18.98 12.28
C GLU A 20 13.85 18.61 11.96
N ARG A 21 14.75 18.72 12.94
CA ARG A 21 16.16 18.32 12.75
C ARG A 21 16.29 16.85 12.35
N THR A 22 15.45 15.98 12.93
CA THR A 22 15.43 14.55 12.60
C THR A 22 15.02 14.33 11.14
N VAL A 23 13.93 14.97 10.68
CA VAL A 23 13.48 14.89 9.29
C VAL A 23 14.56 15.42 8.33
N ARG A 24 15.19 16.56 8.64
CA ARG A 24 16.26 17.14 7.80
C ARG A 24 17.50 16.25 7.72
N ALA A 25 17.93 15.69 8.85
CA ALA A 25 19.07 14.78 8.89
C ALA A 25 18.79 13.48 8.11
N LEU A 26 17.59 12.93 8.24
CA LEU A 26 17.15 11.76 7.50
C LEU A 26 17.01 12.03 6.00
N HIS A 27 16.45 13.18 5.62
CA HIS A 27 16.39 13.62 4.23
C HIS A 27 17.78 13.63 3.60
N ALA A 28 18.76 14.27 4.25
CA ALA A 28 20.15 14.28 3.76
C ALA A 28 20.78 12.87 3.68
N SER A 29 20.50 12.00 4.67
CA SER A 29 20.97 10.60 4.67
C SER A 29 20.35 9.79 3.52
N ILE A 30 19.06 9.95 3.30
CA ILE A 30 18.29 9.31 2.25
C ILE A 30 18.73 9.82 0.88
N THR A 31 19.03 11.11 0.73
CA THR A 31 19.62 11.65 -0.52
C THR A 31 20.91 10.94 -0.89
N ARG A 32 21.83 10.77 0.07
CA ARG A 32 23.08 10.02 -0.17
C ARG A 32 22.85 8.54 -0.43
N PHE A 33 21.84 7.95 0.20
CA PHE A 33 21.47 6.55 -0.03
C PHE A 33 20.88 6.35 -1.42
N ALA A 34 19.91 7.19 -1.82
CA ALA A 34 19.26 7.18 -3.12
C ALA A 34 20.28 7.29 -4.25
N ALA A 35 21.19 8.26 -4.18
CA ALA A 35 22.26 8.43 -5.17
C ALA A 35 23.15 7.18 -5.31
N ARG A 36 23.54 6.56 -4.19
CA ARG A 36 24.37 5.33 -4.22
C ARG A 36 23.61 4.09 -4.72
N ARG A 37 22.29 4.11 -4.63
CA ARG A 37 21.42 2.99 -5.01
C ARG A 37 20.78 3.16 -6.38
N GLY A 38 20.96 4.30 -7.04
CA GLY A 38 20.31 4.59 -8.32
C GLY A 38 18.82 4.89 -8.21
N LEU A 39 18.34 5.32 -7.03
CA LEU A 39 16.95 5.75 -6.83
C LEU A 39 16.79 7.22 -7.25
N GLY A 40 15.55 7.66 -7.45
CA GLY A 40 15.26 9.07 -7.67
C GLY A 40 15.64 9.93 -6.47
N ALA A 41 16.12 11.15 -6.73
CA ALA A 41 16.47 12.07 -5.67
C ALA A 41 15.24 12.40 -4.81
N PRO A 42 15.37 12.45 -3.48
CA PRO A 42 14.26 12.81 -2.62
C PRO A 42 13.73 14.20 -2.97
N GLY A 43 12.40 14.32 -3.05
CA GLY A 43 11.72 15.60 -3.21
C GLY A 43 12.02 16.56 -2.06
N PRO A 44 11.70 17.85 -2.21
CA PRO A 44 11.89 18.82 -1.14
C PRO A 44 11.07 18.46 0.09
N ILE A 45 11.58 18.79 1.28
CA ILE A 45 10.79 18.72 2.51
C ILE A 45 9.67 19.75 2.42
N ARG A 46 8.42 19.30 2.52
CA ARG A 46 7.22 20.13 2.51
C ARG A 46 6.49 20.03 3.84
N PRO A 47 5.80 21.09 4.30
CA PRO A 47 4.83 20.98 5.38
C PRO A 47 3.78 19.90 5.08
N LEU A 48 3.37 19.15 6.09
CA LEU A 48 2.28 18.18 5.99
C LEU A 48 0.97 18.88 6.39
N THR A 49 0.11 19.16 5.41
CA THR A 49 -1.17 19.85 5.59
C THR A 49 -2.34 18.87 5.41
N ALA A 50 -3.53 19.23 5.92
CA ALA A 50 -4.76 18.50 5.64
C ALA A 50 -4.98 18.33 4.12
N GLY A 51 -5.55 17.19 3.71
CA GLY A 51 -5.74 16.83 2.30
C GLY A 51 -4.48 16.41 1.52
N ALA A 52 -3.27 16.56 2.08
CA ALA A 52 -2.08 16.04 1.42
C ALA A 52 -2.04 14.50 1.49
N PRO A 53 -1.49 13.80 0.46
CA PRO A 53 -1.33 12.35 0.50
C PRO A 53 -0.62 11.86 1.77
N HIS A 54 -1.19 10.85 2.42
CA HIS A 54 -0.76 10.28 3.71
C HIS A 54 -0.78 11.25 4.91
N ALA A 55 -1.39 12.43 4.78
CA ALA A 55 -1.45 13.38 5.89
C ALA A 55 -2.41 12.94 6.99
N GLU A 56 -3.56 12.42 6.61
CA GLU A 56 -4.66 12.16 7.53
C GLU A 56 -4.56 10.77 8.14
N ARG A 57 -4.95 10.70 9.41
CA ARG A 57 -5.14 9.44 10.14
C ARG A 57 -6.63 9.24 10.32
N TYR A 58 -7.04 8.04 10.75
CA TYR A 58 -8.43 7.81 11.11
C TYR A 58 -8.56 7.08 12.43
N VAL A 59 -9.69 7.32 13.08
CA VAL A 59 -10.12 6.58 14.28
C VAL A 59 -11.40 5.85 13.92
N ALA A 60 -11.35 4.51 13.97
CA ALA A 60 -12.53 3.69 13.77
C ALA A 60 -13.46 3.78 14.99
N VAL A 61 -14.72 4.11 14.74
CA VAL A 61 -15.80 4.15 15.74
C VAL A 61 -16.73 2.99 15.47
N ARG A 62 -16.56 1.90 16.23
CA ARG A 62 -17.46 0.75 16.19
C ARG A 62 -18.80 1.15 16.82
N GLY A 63 -19.85 1.13 16.00
CA GLY A 63 -21.25 1.29 16.43
C GLY A 63 -21.98 -0.05 16.46
N ARG A 64 -23.31 0.00 16.38
CA ARG A 64 -24.16 -1.20 16.17
C ARG A 64 -24.22 -1.67 14.71
N GLN A 65 -23.71 -0.87 13.78
CA GLN A 65 -23.64 -1.23 12.37
C GLN A 65 -22.46 -2.18 12.11
N LEU A 66 -22.57 -2.99 11.05
CA LEU A 66 -21.53 -3.91 10.61
C LEU A 66 -20.24 -3.18 10.24
N GLU A 67 -20.34 -1.98 9.66
CA GLU A 67 -19.18 -1.17 9.28
C GLU A 67 -18.85 -0.08 10.31
N PRO A 68 -17.57 0.08 10.69
CA PRO A 68 -17.15 1.16 11.56
C PRO A 68 -17.18 2.50 10.82
N ARG A 69 -17.74 3.52 11.46
CA ARG A 69 -17.59 4.90 10.97
C ARG A 69 -16.16 5.37 11.20
N LEU A 70 -15.56 6.01 10.20
CA LEU A 70 -14.21 6.56 10.27
C LEU A 70 -14.24 8.05 10.61
N LEU A 71 -13.53 8.45 11.65
CA LEU A 71 -13.25 9.84 11.97
C LEU A 71 -11.87 10.22 11.47
N TRP A 72 -11.81 11.11 10.46
CA TRP A 72 -10.56 11.62 9.92
C TRP A 72 -9.89 12.60 10.90
N VAL A 73 -8.57 12.50 10.98
CA VAL A 73 -7.73 13.26 11.90
C VAL A 73 -6.63 13.94 11.09
N ALA A 74 -6.80 15.24 10.86
CA ALA A 74 -5.78 16.06 10.20
C ALA A 74 -4.56 16.28 11.11
N PRO A 75 -3.36 16.43 10.53
CA PRO A 75 -2.18 16.83 11.29
C PRO A 75 -2.31 18.27 11.78
N LEU A 76 -1.77 18.55 12.97
CA LEU A 76 -1.61 19.91 13.50
C LEU A 76 -0.40 20.61 12.86
N GLU A 77 0.66 19.85 12.66
CA GLU A 77 1.93 20.28 12.06
C GLU A 77 2.70 19.02 11.64
N GLY A 78 3.59 19.16 10.67
CA GLY A 78 4.37 18.05 10.19
C GLY A 78 5.22 18.41 8.98
N TRP A 79 6.10 17.49 8.63
CA TRP A 79 6.90 17.57 7.41
C TRP A 79 6.90 16.23 6.70
N ARG A 80 6.93 16.28 5.37
CA ARG A 80 7.07 15.12 4.52
C ARG A 80 8.00 15.38 3.35
N PHE A 81 8.50 14.30 2.75
CA PHE A 81 9.16 14.29 1.45
C PHE A 81 8.88 12.95 0.77
N THR A 82 9.11 12.91 -0.53
CA THR A 82 8.89 11.73 -1.36
C THR A 82 10.18 11.22 -1.97
N VAL A 83 10.23 9.94 -2.30
CA VAL A 83 11.35 9.29 -3.00
C VAL A 83 10.78 8.43 -4.12
N GLU A 84 11.20 8.70 -5.35
CA GLU A 84 10.92 7.82 -6.49
C GLU A 84 11.80 6.57 -6.36
N ILE A 85 11.15 5.41 -6.22
CA ILE A 85 11.85 4.14 -5.96
C ILE A 85 12.37 3.51 -7.24
N GLY A 86 11.58 3.57 -8.31
CA GLY A 86 11.88 2.95 -9.59
C GLY A 86 10.59 2.73 -10.37
N GLU A 87 10.72 2.44 -11.65
CA GLU A 87 9.58 2.17 -12.52
C GLU A 87 8.77 0.97 -12.01
N GLY A 88 7.45 1.04 -12.10
CA GLY A 88 6.52 0.04 -11.54
C GLY A 88 6.31 0.13 -10.02
N CYS A 89 6.83 1.16 -9.35
CA CYS A 89 6.56 1.42 -7.94
C CYS A 89 5.72 2.67 -7.73
N GLU A 90 4.93 2.68 -6.65
CA GLU A 90 4.41 3.93 -6.10
C GLU A 90 5.55 4.76 -5.49
N THR A 91 5.44 6.08 -5.54
CA THR A 91 6.35 6.99 -4.84
C THR A 91 6.30 6.75 -3.32
N ALA A 92 7.45 6.49 -2.69
CA ALA A 92 7.51 6.32 -1.24
C ALA A 92 7.47 7.70 -0.53
N THR A 93 6.52 7.89 0.40
CA THR A 93 6.39 9.14 1.16
C THR A 93 6.83 8.95 2.60
N PHE A 94 7.77 9.76 3.09
CA PHE A 94 8.21 9.72 4.48
C PHE A 94 7.96 11.05 5.19
N GLY A 95 7.83 11.02 6.51
CA GLY A 95 7.58 12.23 7.28
C GLY A 95 7.44 12.01 8.78
N LEU A 96 7.13 13.09 9.47
CA LEU A 96 6.72 13.12 10.87
C LEU A 96 5.65 14.20 11.05
N ALA A 97 4.60 13.89 11.79
CA ALA A 97 3.54 14.85 12.09
C ALA A 97 3.00 14.67 13.51
N ARG A 98 2.47 15.77 14.05
CA ARG A 98 1.75 15.78 15.32
C ARG A 98 0.27 15.85 15.04
N TYR A 99 -0.50 15.04 15.74
CA TYR A 99 -1.95 14.95 15.58
C TYR A 99 -2.65 15.39 16.87
N PRO A 100 -3.90 15.88 16.80
CA PRO A 100 -4.66 16.22 17.98
C PRO A 100 -4.91 14.96 18.83
N ALA A 101 -4.83 15.11 20.16
CA ALA A 101 -5.13 14.01 21.09
C ALA A 101 -6.63 13.64 21.11
N PHE A 102 -7.48 14.54 20.65
CA PHE A 102 -8.92 14.37 20.58
C PHE A 102 -9.48 14.94 19.27
N VAL A 103 -10.50 14.29 18.72
CA VAL A 103 -11.30 14.80 17.59
C VAL A 103 -12.77 14.87 17.97
N ALA A 104 -13.50 15.75 17.27
CA ALA A 104 -14.94 15.87 17.42
C ALA A 104 -15.64 14.61 16.87
N ASP A 105 -16.68 14.19 17.58
CA ASP A 105 -17.58 13.12 17.18
C ASP A 105 -19.02 13.55 17.48
N GLY A 106 -19.56 14.43 16.64
CA GLY A 106 -20.78 15.18 16.94
C GLY A 106 -20.61 15.99 18.24
N PRO A 107 -21.50 15.82 19.24
CA PRO A 107 -21.39 16.53 20.52
C PRO A 107 -20.32 15.93 21.45
N ARG A 108 -19.72 14.78 21.09
CA ARG A 108 -18.71 14.09 21.91
C ARG A 108 -17.30 14.41 21.43
N ARG A 109 -16.32 14.18 22.31
CA ARG A 109 -14.90 14.17 21.96
C ARG A 109 -14.37 12.76 22.08
N ARG A 110 -13.61 12.32 21.08
CA ARG A 110 -12.99 10.99 21.05
C ARG A 110 -11.48 11.11 21.14
N ARG A 111 -10.86 10.30 22.01
CA ARG A 111 -9.40 10.18 22.06
C ARG A 111 -8.90 9.52 20.78
N THR A 112 -7.87 10.09 20.17
CA THR A 112 -7.31 9.60 18.90
C THR A 112 -6.24 8.52 19.08
N GLY A 113 -5.53 8.54 20.21
CA GLY A 113 -4.34 7.72 20.43
C GLY A 113 -3.08 8.24 19.72
N PHE A 114 -3.17 9.36 18.99
CA PHE A 114 -2.04 9.95 18.25
C PHE A 114 -1.36 11.12 18.99
N GLY A 115 -1.91 11.54 20.13
CA GLY A 115 -1.37 12.66 20.91
C GLY A 115 -0.06 12.33 21.62
N GLY A 116 0.83 13.33 21.72
CA GLY A 116 2.01 13.27 22.59
C GLY A 116 3.31 12.82 21.94
N ALA A 117 3.30 12.37 20.68
CA ALA A 117 4.48 12.04 19.90
C ALA A 117 4.37 12.54 18.45
N TRP A 118 5.49 12.51 17.74
CA TRP A 118 5.52 12.71 16.30
C TRP A 118 5.37 11.35 15.62
N THR A 119 4.38 11.22 14.76
CA THR A 119 4.06 9.96 14.08
C THR A 119 3.81 10.19 12.61
N PHE A 120 3.99 9.16 11.81
CA PHE A 120 3.65 9.15 10.41
C PHE A 120 3.32 7.72 9.99
N GLN A 121 2.47 7.54 8.98
CA GLN A 121 2.21 6.25 8.38
C GLN A 121 1.99 6.44 6.89
N SER A 122 2.56 5.54 6.12
CA SER A 122 2.39 5.48 4.69
C SER A 122 2.55 4.04 4.25
N PHE A 123 2.45 3.84 2.95
CA PHE A 123 2.69 2.59 2.30
C PHE A 123 3.36 2.85 0.96
N CYS A 124 3.96 1.83 0.36
CA CYS A 124 4.49 1.88 -0.99
C CYS A 124 4.26 0.53 -1.64
N LYS A 125 3.52 0.53 -2.76
CA LYS A 125 3.38 -0.66 -3.60
C LYS A 125 4.56 -0.79 -4.54
N THR A 126 5.00 -2.03 -4.70
CA THR A 126 6.12 -2.38 -5.59
C THR A 126 5.75 -3.46 -6.60
N GLN A 127 4.48 -3.89 -6.62
CA GLN A 127 4.02 -5.03 -7.41
C GLN A 127 4.37 -4.92 -8.90
N TYR A 128 4.20 -3.74 -9.50
CA TYR A 128 4.37 -3.59 -10.95
C TYR A 128 5.84 -3.53 -11.37
N ALA A 129 6.77 -3.35 -10.43
CA ALA A 129 8.20 -3.50 -10.71
C ALA A 129 8.53 -4.93 -11.19
N GLY A 130 7.70 -5.93 -10.84
CA GLY A 130 7.84 -7.30 -11.35
C GLY A 130 7.70 -7.43 -12.87
N GLN A 131 6.98 -6.52 -13.53
CA GLN A 131 6.82 -6.51 -14.99
C GLN A 131 8.13 -6.23 -15.73
N LEU A 132 9.09 -5.57 -15.06
CA LEU A 132 10.43 -5.30 -15.56
C LEU A 132 11.44 -6.40 -15.18
N GLY A 133 10.97 -7.47 -14.54
CA GLY A 133 11.75 -8.64 -14.18
C GLY A 133 12.03 -8.77 -12.68
N PRO A 134 12.39 -9.98 -12.24
CA PRO A 134 12.54 -10.32 -10.82
C PRO A 134 13.66 -9.53 -10.12
N GLU A 135 14.73 -9.20 -10.83
CA GLU A 135 15.84 -8.41 -10.27
C GLU A 135 15.42 -6.97 -9.98
N HIS A 136 14.62 -6.36 -10.86
CA HIS A 136 14.12 -5.00 -10.69
C HIS A 136 13.13 -4.91 -9.53
N LEU A 137 12.20 -5.87 -9.44
CA LEU A 137 11.32 -6.02 -8.28
C LEU A 137 12.10 -6.11 -6.97
N LEU A 138 13.10 -6.99 -6.91
CA LEU A 138 13.93 -7.16 -5.71
C LEU A 138 14.69 -5.89 -5.36
N HIS A 139 15.23 -5.20 -6.37
CA HIS A 139 15.91 -3.92 -6.19
C HIS A 139 14.99 -2.89 -5.53
N CYS A 140 13.81 -2.64 -6.12
CA CYS A 140 12.86 -1.65 -5.65
C CYS A 140 12.27 -1.99 -4.28
N HIS A 141 11.82 -3.23 -4.10
CA HIS A 141 11.22 -3.69 -2.85
C HIS A 141 12.22 -3.59 -1.68
N ARG A 142 13.46 -4.04 -1.90
CA ARG A 142 14.53 -3.88 -0.92
C ARG A 142 14.84 -2.41 -0.63
N ALA A 143 14.82 -1.55 -1.65
CA ALA A 143 15.10 -0.12 -1.48
C ALA A 143 14.12 0.54 -0.51
N VAL A 144 12.83 0.25 -0.61
CA VAL A 144 11.81 0.77 0.32
C VAL A 144 12.11 0.33 1.76
N ILE A 145 12.37 -0.96 1.99
CA ILE A 145 12.70 -1.49 3.32
C ILE A 145 13.98 -0.85 3.86
N ASP A 146 15.03 -0.75 3.05
CA ASP A 146 16.29 -0.14 3.45
C ASP A 146 16.13 1.35 3.79
N LEU A 147 15.29 2.09 3.05
CA LEU A 147 14.93 3.48 3.36
C LEU A 147 14.21 3.59 4.73
N ILE A 148 13.24 2.72 5.02
CA ILE A 148 12.55 2.69 6.32
C ILE A 148 13.56 2.38 7.45
N LEU A 149 14.53 1.50 7.22
CA LEU A 149 15.53 1.17 8.22
C LEU A 149 16.56 2.28 8.48
N LEU A 150 16.71 3.25 7.57
CA LEU A 150 17.45 4.48 7.88
C LEU A 150 16.75 5.29 8.98
N TRP A 151 15.41 5.31 9.01
CA TRP A 151 14.64 5.93 10.10
C TRP A 151 14.91 5.20 11.42
N LYS A 152 14.88 3.86 11.40
CA LYS A 152 15.23 3.04 12.57
C LYS A 152 16.63 3.37 13.10
N LYS A 153 17.61 3.45 12.20
CA LYS A 153 19.00 3.80 12.55
C LYS A 153 19.12 5.21 13.15
N ALA A 154 18.25 6.13 12.77
CA ALA A 154 18.20 7.48 13.34
C ALA A 154 17.46 7.57 14.69
N GLY A 155 17.07 6.43 15.28
CA GLY A 155 16.38 6.40 16.57
C GLY A 155 14.88 6.66 16.49
N VAL A 156 14.28 6.55 15.30
CA VAL A 156 12.83 6.56 15.12
C VAL A 156 12.33 5.13 15.27
N GLU A 157 11.28 4.93 16.06
CA GLU A 157 10.60 3.64 16.16
C GLU A 157 9.89 3.36 14.83
N VAL A 158 10.08 2.16 14.28
CA VAL A 158 9.49 1.76 13.00
C VAL A 158 8.68 0.48 13.16
N THR A 159 7.51 0.44 12.54
CA THR A 159 6.75 -0.79 12.28
C THR A 159 6.71 -1.00 10.78
N ILE A 160 6.91 -2.23 10.32
CA ILE A 160 6.83 -2.62 8.91
C ILE A 160 5.90 -3.82 8.81
N SER A 161 4.91 -3.72 7.93
CA SER A 161 4.05 -4.83 7.52
C SER A 161 4.21 -4.97 6.01
N ASP A 162 4.80 -6.08 5.58
CA ASP A 162 5.14 -6.34 4.19
C ASP A 162 4.27 -7.48 3.65
N GLU A 163 3.33 -7.14 2.75
CA GLU A 163 2.43 -8.11 2.11
C GLU A 163 3.19 -9.08 1.19
N GLY A 164 4.40 -8.74 0.77
CA GLY A 164 5.28 -9.61 -0.01
C GLY A 164 6.08 -10.61 0.83
N GLU A 165 6.04 -10.49 2.16
CA GLU A 165 6.77 -11.34 3.11
C GLU A 165 8.29 -11.39 2.87
N TYR A 166 8.84 -10.43 2.14
CA TYR A 166 10.29 -10.24 2.06
C TYR A 166 10.82 -9.87 3.45
N TRP A 167 10.16 -8.94 4.15
CA TRP A 167 10.46 -8.58 5.53
C TRP A 167 9.63 -9.42 6.52
N PRO A 168 10.19 -9.89 7.65
CA PRO A 168 11.51 -9.58 8.23
C PRO A 168 12.67 -10.48 7.79
N GLY A 169 12.41 -11.62 7.14
CA GLY A 169 13.43 -12.61 6.80
C GLY A 169 14.46 -12.17 5.75
N ARG A 170 14.11 -11.14 4.98
CA ARG A 170 14.81 -10.66 3.78
C ARG A 170 15.02 -11.78 2.75
N ASP A 171 14.03 -12.65 2.58
CA ASP A 171 14.10 -13.78 1.64
C ASP A 171 13.58 -13.37 0.25
N PRO A 172 14.45 -13.25 -0.77
CA PRO A 172 14.05 -12.94 -2.14
C PRO A 172 13.08 -13.96 -2.73
N HIS A 173 13.23 -15.24 -2.39
CA HIS A 173 12.42 -16.30 -2.97
C HIS A 173 10.99 -16.25 -2.45
N VAL A 174 10.79 -15.87 -1.18
CA VAL A 174 9.44 -15.66 -0.63
C VAL A 174 8.73 -14.54 -1.40
N LEU A 175 9.40 -13.41 -1.60
CA LEU A 175 8.83 -12.29 -2.35
C LEU A 175 8.42 -12.68 -3.77
N LEU A 176 9.33 -13.31 -4.51
CA LEU A 176 9.09 -13.71 -5.90
C LEU A 176 7.94 -14.71 -6.01
N ARG A 177 7.85 -15.67 -5.08
CA ARG A 177 6.71 -16.61 -5.03
C ARG A 177 5.41 -15.89 -4.72
N ARG A 178 5.40 -14.94 -3.78
CA ARG A 178 4.20 -14.18 -3.41
C ARG A 178 3.67 -13.35 -4.57
N VAL A 179 4.54 -12.61 -5.25
CA VAL A 179 4.16 -11.83 -6.45
C VAL A 179 3.61 -12.76 -7.53
N LYS A 180 4.30 -13.85 -7.84
CA LYS A 180 3.82 -14.82 -8.84
C LYS A 180 2.42 -15.36 -8.50
N ALA A 181 2.21 -15.80 -7.27
CA ALA A 181 0.93 -16.32 -6.82
C ALA A 181 -0.20 -15.28 -6.92
N LEU A 182 0.09 -14.02 -6.56
CA LEU A 182 -0.86 -12.91 -6.70
C LEU A 182 -1.20 -12.64 -8.16
N ASP A 183 -0.20 -12.61 -9.04
CA ASP A 183 -0.40 -12.35 -10.47
C ASP A 183 -1.22 -13.47 -11.13
N GLN A 184 -0.94 -14.73 -10.80
CA GLN A 184 -1.72 -15.90 -11.24
C GLN A 184 -3.17 -15.82 -10.76
N PHE A 185 -3.39 -15.54 -9.48
CA PHE A 185 -4.73 -15.42 -8.92
C PHE A 185 -5.54 -14.29 -9.56
N VAL A 186 -4.94 -13.10 -9.70
CA VAL A 186 -5.61 -11.94 -10.30
C VAL A 186 -5.89 -12.16 -11.79
N ALA A 187 -4.98 -12.81 -12.52
CA ALA A 187 -5.19 -13.14 -13.93
C ALA A 187 -6.38 -14.12 -14.09
N ALA A 188 -6.40 -15.22 -13.34
CA ALA A 188 -7.48 -16.19 -13.38
C ALA A 188 -8.83 -15.60 -12.98
N LEU A 189 -8.87 -14.78 -11.93
CA LEU A 189 -10.10 -14.11 -11.50
C LEU A 189 -10.60 -13.10 -12.53
N ALA A 190 -9.71 -12.28 -13.08
CA ALA A 190 -10.07 -11.27 -14.08
C ALA A 190 -10.55 -11.93 -15.39
N GLY A 191 -9.90 -13.02 -15.80
CA GLY A 191 -10.32 -13.86 -16.92
C GLY A 191 -11.72 -14.43 -16.74
N ALA A 192 -11.97 -15.09 -15.60
CA ALA A 192 -13.29 -15.62 -15.29
C ALA A 192 -14.41 -14.55 -15.26
N LEU A 193 -14.12 -13.36 -14.74
CA LEU A 193 -15.05 -12.23 -14.76
C LEU A 193 -15.31 -11.73 -16.19
N LYS A 194 -14.25 -11.65 -17.01
CA LYS A 194 -14.36 -11.22 -18.41
C LYS A 194 -15.23 -12.20 -19.20
N ASP A 195 -14.97 -13.50 -19.08
CA ASP A 195 -15.77 -14.56 -19.74
C ASP A 195 -17.24 -14.46 -19.34
N ALA A 196 -17.53 -14.41 -18.03
CA ALA A 196 -18.90 -14.34 -17.54
C ALA A 196 -19.64 -13.07 -18.01
N SER A 197 -18.95 -11.93 -18.05
CA SER A 197 -19.54 -10.69 -18.58
C SER A 197 -19.84 -10.80 -20.08
N GLU A 198 -18.93 -11.37 -20.87
CA GLU A 198 -19.11 -11.57 -22.31
C GLU A 198 -20.27 -12.54 -22.60
N GLU A 199 -20.36 -13.65 -21.88
CA GLU A 199 -21.44 -14.64 -21.98
C GLU A 199 -22.81 -14.03 -21.62
N ALA A 200 -22.85 -13.15 -20.61
CA ALA A 200 -24.06 -12.44 -20.21
C ALA A 200 -24.42 -11.24 -21.12
N GLY A 201 -23.60 -10.91 -22.13
CA GLY A 201 -23.76 -9.70 -22.94
C GLY A 201 -23.56 -8.40 -22.14
N GLY A 202 -22.80 -8.48 -21.05
CA GLY A 202 -22.47 -7.39 -20.14
C GLY A 202 -21.38 -6.44 -20.66
N PRO A 203 -21.08 -5.38 -19.90
CA PRO A 203 -20.03 -4.44 -20.27
C PRO A 203 -18.64 -5.10 -20.23
N PRO A 204 -17.67 -4.59 -21.01
CA PRO A 204 -16.31 -5.12 -20.98
C PRO A 204 -15.71 -4.96 -19.57
N VAL A 205 -15.17 -6.05 -19.05
CA VAL A 205 -14.41 -6.02 -17.79
C VAL A 205 -13.08 -5.33 -18.06
N LEU A 206 -12.75 -4.33 -17.24
CA LEU A 206 -11.48 -3.62 -17.32
C LEU A 206 -10.59 -4.06 -16.16
N SER A 207 -9.40 -4.55 -16.47
CA SER A 207 -8.40 -4.92 -15.47
C SER A 207 -7.00 -4.68 -16.02
N PRO A 208 -6.10 -4.00 -15.27
CA PRO A 208 -4.71 -3.81 -15.69
C PRO A 208 -3.94 -5.12 -15.93
N ILE A 209 -4.39 -6.25 -15.36
CA ILE A 209 -3.72 -7.54 -15.56
C ILE A 209 -3.83 -8.04 -17.01
N PHE A 210 -4.83 -7.59 -17.77
CA PHE A 210 -4.97 -7.95 -19.20
C PHE A 210 -3.83 -7.40 -20.06
N GLU A 211 -3.16 -6.34 -19.60
CA GLU A 211 -1.99 -5.77 -20.28
C GLU A 211 -0.67 -6.47 -19.87
N HIS A 212 -0.73 -7.49 -19.01
CA HIS A 212 0.46 -8.21 -18.59
C HIS A 212 1.04 -9.02 -19.76
N PRO A 213 2.36 -8.94 -20.06
CA PRO A 213 2.96 -9.63 -21.21
C PRO A 213 2.82 -11.16 -21.18
N GLN A 214 2.53 -11.71 -20.01
CA GLN A 214 2.35 -13.15 -19.76
C GLN A 214 0.93 -13.50 -19.30
N PHE A 215 -0.06 -12.64 -19.58
CA PHE A 215 -1.43 -12.79 -19.10
C PHE A 215 -1.99 -14.20 -19.31
N GLU A 216 -2.04 -14.68 -20.57
CA GLU A 216 -2.57 -16.01 -20.94
C GLU A 216 -1.94 -17.15 -20.12
N ARG A 217 -0.63 -17.06 -19.88
CA ARG A 217 0.10 -18.04 -19.08
C ARG A 217 -0.26 -17.94 -17.61
N LEU A 218 -0.31 -16.73 -17.06
CA LEU A 218 -0.65 -16.49 -15.64
C LEU A 218 -2.08 -16.92 -15.34
N GLU A 219 -3.00 -16.65 -16.26
CA GLU A 219 -4.38 -17.09 -16.18
C GLU A 219 -4.46 -18.62 -16.17
N ALA A 220 -3.83 -19.30 -17.13
CA ALA A 220 -3.83 -20.76 -17.19
C ALA A 220 -3.21 -21.39 -15.93
N GLU A 221 -2.07 -20.87 -15.46
CA GLU A 221 -1.44 -21.32 -14.20
C GLU A 221 -2.34 -21.03 -12.99
N GLY A 222 -3.00 -19.87 -12.95
CA GLY A 222 -3.91 -19.49 -11.87
C GLY A 222 -5.19 -20.31 -11.83
N VAL A 223 -5.75 -20.69 -12.98
CA VAL A 223 -6.89 -21.62 -13.07
C VAL A 223 -6.46 -23.01 -12.61
N ALA A 224 -5.27 -23.48 -12.99
CA ALA A 224 -4.76 -24.77 -12.53
C ALA A 224 -4.57 -24.82 -11.01
N GLU A 225 -4.12 -23.73 -10.39
CA GLU A 225 -3.84 -23.67 -8.95
C GLU A 225 -5.06 -23.30 -8.09
N HIS A 226 -5.98 -22.49 -8.62
CA HIS A 226 -7.12 -21.92 -7.88
C HIS A 226 -8.49 -22.31 -8.45
N GLY A 227 -8.54 -23.25 -9.40
CA GLY A 227 -9.76 -23.69 -10.11
C GLY A 227 -11.01 -23.81 -9.23
N PRO A 228 -10.99 -24.57 -8.12
CA PRO A 228 -12.17 -24.72 -7.26
C PRO A 228 -12.71 -23.40 -6.69
N MET A 229 -11.83 -22.44 -6.40
CA MET A 229 -12.24 -21.11 -5.94
C MET A 229 -12.75 -20.26 -7.10
N ILE A 230 -12.14 -20.35 -8.27
CA ILE A 230 -12.60 -19.66 -9.48
C ILE A 230 -13.98 -20.16 -9.91
N ASP A 231 -14.23 -21.48 -9.82
CA ASP A 231 -15.53 -22.09 -10.11
C ASP A 231 -16.62 -21.59 -9.15
N GLN A 232 -16.30 -21.43 -7.86
CA GLN A 232 -17.22 -20.83 -6.88
C GLN A 232 -17.54 -19.37 -7.23
N VAL A 233 -16.57 -18.61 -7.71
CA VAL A 233 -16.80 -17.23 -8.16
C VAL A 233 -17.70 -17.22 -9.40
N ARG A 234 -17.45 -18.09 -10.39
CA ARG A 234 -18.30 -18.22 -11.59
C ARG A 234 -19.74 -18.55 -11.21
N ALA A 235 -19.95 -19.57 -10.38
CA ALA A 235 -21.29 -19.95 -9.90
C ALA A 235 -22.01 -18.80 -9.18
N ALA A 236 -21.30 -18.03 -8.34
CA ALA A 236 -21.88 -16.88 -7.67
C ALA A 236 -22.24 -15.74 -8.63
N LEU A 237 -21.48 -15.55 -9.71
CA LEU A 237 -21.78 -14.56 -10.75
C LEU A 237 -23.02 -14.95 -11.57
N ASP A 238 -23.16 -16.24 -11.89
CA ASP A 238 -24.35 -16.76 -12.57
C ASP A 238 -25.62 -16.52 -11.74
N GLU A 239 -25.54 -16.70 -10.42
CA GLU A 239 -26.66 -16.42 -9.51
C GLU A 239 -27.03 -14.93 -9.44
N LEU A 240 -26.07 -14.03 -9.65
CA LEU A 240 -26.26 -12.58 -9.60
C LEU A 240 -26.71 -11.98 -10.94
N THR A 241 -26.62 -12.75 -12.03
CA THR A 241 -27.00 -12.28 -13.36
C THR A 241 -28.52 -12.40 -13.52
N PRO A 242 -29.26 -11.29 -13.73
CA PRO A 242 -30.71 -11.35 -13.83
C PRO A 242 -31.10 -12.20 -15.04
N LYS A 243 -31.81 -13.31 -14.80
CA LYS A 243 -32.36 -14.13 -15.89
C LYS A 243 -33.27 -13.26 -16.77
N PRO A 244 -33.18 -13.39 -18.11
CA PRO A 244 -34.10 -12.69 -19.00
C PRO A 244 -35.55 -13.08 -18.66
N PRO A 245 -36.51 -12.15 -18.78
CA PRO A 245 -37.90 -12.43 -18.46
C PRO A 245 -38.45 -13.47 -19.46
N GLY A 246 -38.52 -14.75 -19.05
CA GLY A 246 -39.09 -15.81 -19.91
C GLY A 246 -38.76 -17.25 -19.52
N GLU A 247 -37.71 -17.53 -18.75
CA GLU A 247 -37.34 -18.91 -18.41
C GLU A 247 -37.53 -19.18 -16.91
N ARG A 248 -38.62 -19.87 -16.57
CA ARG A 248 -38.77 -20.63 -15.32
C ARG A 248 -38.42 -22.08 -15.57
#